data_AF-A0A836RH97-F1
#
_entry.id   AF-A0A836RH97-F1
#
_cell.length_a   1.000
_cell.length_b   1.000
_cell.length_c   1.000
_cell.angle_alpha   90.00
_cell.angle_beta   90.00
_cell.angle_gamma   90.00
#
_symmetry.space_group_name_H-M   'P 1'
#
loop_
_entity.id
_entity.type
_entity.pdbx_description
1 polymer ?
#
loop_
_entity_poly.entity_id
_entity_poly.type
_entity_poly.pdbx_seq_one_letter_code
_entity_poly.pdbx_strand_id
1 'polypeptide(L)' 'MMIRSCVTVSLLPEARGGPFIFWDDLSEACRKAGQLDFDAVELFATTSDLPDPDTLVRLHSLHNASA' A
#
# COMPACT_ATOMS: atom_id res chain seq x y z
N MET A 1 10.87 21.38 -7.93
CA MET A 1 9.80 20.36 -7.95
C MET A 1 10.10 19.37 -6.84
N MET A 2 9.12 18.99 -6.01
CA MET A 2 9.26 17.86 -5.07
C MET A 2 8.89 16.56 -5.80
N ILE A 3 9.70 15.53 -5.62
CA ILE A 3 9.41 14.16 -6.07
C ILE A 3 8.48 13.54 -5.04
N ARG A 4 7.39 12.89 -5.51
CA ARG A 4 6.53 12.05 -4.66
C ARG A 4 6.97 10.60 -4.82
N SER A 5 7.37 10.00 -3.72
CA SER A 5 7.82 8.62 -3.61
C SER A 5 6.64 7.66 -3.44
N CYS A 6 6.76 6.46 -4.00
CA CYS A 6 5.74 5.43 -3.91
C CYS A 6 6.40 4.07 -3.72
N VAL A 7 5.73 3.16 -3.02
CA VAL A 7 6.16 1.76 -2.83
C VAL A 7 5.06 0.80 -3.27
N THR A 8 5.44 -0.28 -3.92
CA THR A 8 4.49 -1.28 -4.43
C THR A 8 4.12 -2.31 -3.35
N VAL A 9 2.83 -2.59 -3.23
CA VAL A 9 2.24 -3.64 -2.38
C VAL A 9 1.62 -4.69 -3.28
N SER A 10 2.14 -5.91 -3.23
CA SER A 10 1.58 -7.05 -3.95
C SER A 10 0.52 -7.75 -3.10
N LEU A 11 -0.68 -7.89 -3.66
CA LEU A 11 -1.75 -8.73 -3.07
C LEU A 11 -1.69 -10.18 -3.56
N LEU A 12 -0.79 -10.48 -4.50
CA LEU A 12 -0.60 -11.83 -5.04
C LEU A 12 0.27 -12.68 -4.10
N PRO A 13 -0.22 -13.86 -3.64
CA PRO A 13 0.56 -14.78 -2.82
C PRO A 13 1.89 -15.23 -3.45
N GLU A 14 1.95 -15.32 -4.77
CA GLU A 14 3.12 -15.78 -5.54
C GLU A 14 4.29 -14.79 -5.47
N ALA A 15 4.01 -13.53 -5.15
CA ALA A 15 5.03 -12.49 -5.05
C ALA A 15 5.69 -12.43 -3.66
N ARG A 16 5.25 -13.25 -2.70
CA ARG A 16 5.77 -13.25 -1.32
C ARG A 16 7.26 -13.59 -1.29
N GLY A 17 8.03 -12.80 -0.54
CA GLY A 17 9.47 -13.01 -0.34
C GLY A 17 10.37 -12.41 -1.43
N GLY A 18 9.81 -11.70 -2.42
CA GLY A 18 10.60 -10.90 -3.37
C GLY A 18 11.33 -9.74 -2.66
N PRO A 19 12.49 -9.27 -3.11
CA PRO A 19 13.28 -8.30 -2.33
C PRO A 19 12.73 -6.87 -2.22
N PHE A 20 11.67 -6.49 -2.94
CA PHE A 20 11.34 -5.07 -3.19
C PHE A 20 9.84 -4.68 -3.13
N ILE A 21 9.00 -5.52 -2.55
CA ILE A 21 7.54 -5.27 -2.46
C ILE A 21 7.05 -5.50 -1.04
N PHE A 22 5.98 -4.84 -0.61
CA PHE A 22 5.24 -5.35 0.55
C PHE A 22 4.31 -6.46 0.08
N TRP A 23 4.19 -7.54 0.83
CA TRP A 23 3.33 -8.70 0.52
C TRP A 23 2.52 -9.17 1.73
N ASP A 24 2.54 -8.36 2.79
CA ASP A 24 1.73 -8.57 4.00
C ASP A 24 0.34 -7.93 3.81
N ASP A 25 -0.45 -7.90 4.87
CA ASP A 25 -1.75 -7.22 4.89
C ASP A 25 -1.65 -5.76 4.40
N LEU A 26 -2.64 -5.33 3.60
CA LEU A 26 -2.64 -4.01 2.97
C LEU A 26 -2.62 -2.86 4.00
N SER A 27 -3.31 -3.01 5.14
CA SER A 27 -3.28 -2.00 6.20
C SER A 27 -1.90 -1.88 6.82
N GLU A 28 -1.25 -3.02 7.10
CA GLU A 28 0.12 -3.02 7.62
C GLU A 28 1.13 -2.47 6.59
N ALA A 29 0.94 -2.78 5.31
CA ALA A 29 1.74 -2.23 4.23
C ALA A 29 1.63 -0.69 4.15
N CYS A 30 0.40 -0.16 4.20
CA CYS A 30 0.15 1.30 4.25
C CYS A 30 0.79 1.94 5.49
N ARG A 31 0.61 1.32 6.67
CA ARG A 31 1.21 1.81 7.93
C ARG A 31 2.73 1.88 7.83
N LYS A 32 3.36 0.82 7.29
CA LYS A 32 4.81 0.74 7.12
C LYS A 32 5.32 1.72 6.06
N ALA A 33 4.58 1.92 4.97
CA ALA A 33 4.89 2.92 3.95
C ALA A 33 4.96 4.33 4.55
N GLY A 34 3.94 4.71 5.34
CA GLY A 34 3.93 6.00 6.04
C GLY A 34 5.07 6.15 7.06
N GLN A 35 5.41 5.07 7.78
CA GLN A 35 6.57 5.08 8.70
C GLN A 35 7.93 5.25 8.01
N LEU A 36 8.00 4.97 6.71
CA LEU A 36 9.20 5.10 5.88
C LEU A 36 9.16 6.38 5.02
N ASP A 37 8.21 7.29 5.29
CA ASP A 37 8.01 8.57 4.59
C ASP A 37 7.71 8.41 3.08
N PHE A 38 7.09 7.31 2.66
CA PHE A 38 6.52 7.21 1.31
C PHE A 38 5.24 8.04 1.21
N ASP A 39 5.09 8.77 0.10
CA ASP A 39 3.89 9.60 -0.14
C ASP A 39 2.67 8.76 -0.55
N ALA A 40 2.89 7.56 -1.08
CA ALA A 40 1.84 6.69 -1.60
C ALA A 40 2.23 5.20 -1.61
N VAL A 41 1.22 4.36 -1.81
CA VAL A 41 1.36 2.95 -2.15
C VAL A 41 0.73 2.65 -3.51
N GLU A 42 1.33 1.76 -4.27
CA GLU A 42 0.80 1.22 -5.53
C GLU A 42 0.37 -0.23 -5.31
N LEU A 43 -0.83 -0.61 -5.75
CA LEU A 43 -1.33 -1.98 -5.61
C LEU A 43 -0.98 -2.82 -6.85
N PHE A 44 -0.32 -3.94 -6.63
CA PHE A 44 -0.12 -4.98 -7.63
C PHE A 44 -1.00 -6.18 -7.30
N ALA A 45 -2.11 -6.31 -8.02
CA ALA A 45 -3.17 -7.27 -7.71
C ALA A 45 -3.91 -7.71 -8.98
N THR A 46 -4.61 -8.84 -8.93
CA THR A 46 -5.63 -9.14 -9.95
C THR A 46 -6.91 -8.36 -9.66
N THR A 47 -7.80 -8.24 -10.65
CA THR A 47 -9.07 -7.51 -10.47
C THR A 47 -9.96 -8.12 -9.36
N SER A 48 -9.87 -9.44 -9.13
CA SER A 48 -10.62 -10.12 -8.06
C SER A 48 -10.07 -9.86 -6.66
N ASP A 49 -8.81 -9.43 -6.54
CA ASP A 49 -8.14 -9.20 -5.27
C ASP A 49 -8.14 -7.72 -4.86
N LEU A 50 -8.65 -6.84 -5.73
CA LEU A 50 -8.78 -5.42 -5.40
C LEU A 50 -9.83 -5.24 -4.30
N PRO A 51 -9.50 -4.53 -3.20
CA PRO A 51 -10.49 -4.16 -2.21
C PRO A 51 -11.58 -3.30 -2.84
N ASP A 52 -12.76 -3.29 -2.23
CA ASP A 52 -13.79 -2.34 -2.60
C ASP A 52 -13.28 -0.89 -2.39
N PRO A 53 -13.78 0.09 -3.17
CA PRO A 53 -13.33 1.47 -3.07
C PRO A 53 -13.50 2.09 -1.68
N ASP A 54 -14.54 1.71 -0.93
CA ASP A 54 -14.79 2.26 0.42
C ASP A 54 -13.73 1.78 1.42
N THR A 55 -13.30 0.53 1.30
CA THR A 55 -12.16 0.00 2.06
C THR A 55 -10.88 0.78 1.77
N LEU A 56 -10.61 1.12 0.50
CA LEU A 56 -9.43 1.93 0.14
C LEU A 56 -9.49 3.34 0.73
N VAL A 57 -10.64 3.99 0.67
CA VAL A 57 -10.85 5.32 1.29
C VAL A 57 -10.60 5.26 2.79
N ARG A 58 -11.14 4.24 3.47
CA ARG A 58 -10.97 4.06 4.91
C ARG A 58 -9.51 3.82 5.29
N LEU A 59 -8.79 2.99 4.53
CA LEU A 59 -7.36 2.74 4.74
C LEU A 59 -6.52 4.00 4.55
N HIS A 60 -6.83 4.80 3.53
CA HIS A 60 -6.16 6.07 3.32
C HIS A 60 -6.37 7.02 4.51
N SER A 61 -7.60 7.14 5.01
CA SER A 61 -7.92 7.98 6.18
C SER A 61 -7.25 7.50 7.47
N LEU A 62 -7.06 6.19 7.66
CA LEU A 62 -6.43 5.66 8.87
C LEU A 62 -4.92 5.95 8.94
N HIS A 63 -4.24 5.94 7.79
CA HIS A 63 -2.77 6.00 7.74
C HIS A 63 -2.22 7.35 7.26
N ASN A 64 -3.02 8.17 6.57
CA ASN A 64 -2.65 9.54 6.16
C ASN A 64 -3.34 10.62 7.01
N ALA A 65 -3.89 10.27 8.19
CA ALA A 65 -4.37 11.24 9.16
C ALA A 65 -3.18 11.91 9.89
N SER A 66 -2.51 12.81 9.17
CA SER A 66 -1.66 13.84 9.75
C SER A 66 -2.45 15.16 9.78
N ALA A 67 -2.40 15.83 10.93
CA ALA A 67 -3.09 17.06 11.31
C ALA A 67 -2.90 18.26 10.37
#